data_AF-A0A267DA06-F1
#
_entry.id   AF-A0A267DA06-F1
#
_cell.length_a   1.000
_cell.length_b   1.000
_cell.length_c   1.000
_cell.angle_alpha   90.00
_cell.angle_beta   90.00
_cell.angle_gamma   90.00
#
_symmetry.space_group_name_H-M   'P 1'
#
loop_
_entity.id
_entity.type
_entity.pdbx_description
1 polymer ?
#
loop_
_entity_poly.entity_id
_entity_poly.type
_entity_poly.pdbx_seq_one_letter_code
_entity_poly.pdbx_strand_id
1 'polypeptide(L)' 'MRAKKLKRNRRILDACAETFGLADPLPVLIDSSFARMALRHKVNMSDQLHRLLDGRNLALCTTRCVIKECQLLGQ' A
#
# COMPACT_ATOMS: atom_id res chain seq x y z
N MET A 1 18.27 -4.36 -10.90
CA MET A 1 17.78 -3.62 -9.70
C MET A 1 16.37 -4.01 -9.26
N ARG A 2 15.39 -4.16 -10.18
CA ARG A 2 13.99 -4.49 -9.84
C ARG A 2 13.82 -5.85 -9.14
N ALA A 3 14.38 -6.93 -9.68
CA ALA A 3 14.30 -8.27 -9.06
C ALA A 3 14.96 -8.34 -7.67
N LYS A 4 16.10 -7.64 -7.47
CA LYS A 4 16.76 -7.54 -6.16
C LYS A 4 15.87 -6.81 -5.13
N LYS A 5 15.14 -5.76 -5.56
CA LYS A 5 14.19 -5.04 -4.70
C LYS A 5 13.01 -5.93 -4.28
N LEU A 6 12.41 -6.66 -5.22
CA LEU A 6 11.28 -7.57 -4.92
C LEU A 6 11.71 -8.67 -3.94
N LYS A 7 12.85 -9.32 -4.19
CA LYS A 7 13.40 -10.33 -3.28
C LYS A 7 13.65 -9.79 -1.87
N ARG A 8 14.14 -8.54 -1.75
CA ARG A 8 14.32 -7.88 -0.46
C ARG A 8 12.98 -7.60 0.23
N ASN A 9 12.02 -7.04 -0.50
CA ASN A 9 10.70 -6.74 0.04
C ASN A 9 9.99 -7.99 0.54
N ARG A 10 10.02 -9.07 -0.25
CA ARG A 10 9.47 -10.38 0.15
C ARG A 10 10.05 -10.86 1.47
N ARG A 11 11.38 -10.85 1.62
CA ARG A 11 12.05 -11.24 2.87
C ARG A 11 11.59 -10.43 4.08
N ILE A 12 11.41 -9.11 3.91
CA ILE A 12 10.94 -8.24 4.97
C ILE A 12 9.49 -8.58 5.33
N LEU A 13 8.62 -8.77 4.34
CA LEU A 13 7.22 -9.13 4.56
C LEU A 13 7.08 -10.50 5.23
N ASP A 14 7.88 -11.48 4.83
CA ASP A 14 7.89 -12.82 5.42
C ASP A 14 8.33 -12.75 6.90
N ALA A 15 9.39 -12.01 7.20
CA ALA A 15 9.84 -11.79 8.58
C ALA A 15 8.79 -11.05 9.42
N CYS A 16 8.12 -10.03 8.85
CA CYS A 16 7.03 -9.34 9.54
C CYS A 16 5.81 -10.24 9.74
N ALA A 17 5.49 -11.12 8.79
CA ALA A 17 4.39 -12.06 8.93
C ALA A 17 4.63 -13.07 10.05
N GLU A 18 5.85 -13.60 10.13
CA GLU A 18 6.26 -14.53 11.19
C GLU A 18 6.30 -13.84 12.58
N THR A 19 6.82 -12.62 12.63
CA THR A 19 7.03 -11.90 13.92
C THR A 19 5.76 -11.25 14.45
N PHE A 20 4.94 -10.66 13.57
CA PHE A 20 3.79 -9.85 13.94
C PHE A 20 2.45 -10.49 13.59
N GLY A 21 2.44 -11.71 13.05
CA GLY A 21 1.22 -12.43 12.67
C GLY A 21 0.46 -11.76 11.53
N LEU A 22 1.15 -11.13 10.58
CA LEU A 22 0.51 -10.54 9.40
C LEU A 22 -0.06 -11.65 8.52
N ALA A 23 -1.38 -11.70 8.43
CA ALA A 23 -2.11 -12.64 7.58
C ALA A 23 -2.59 -11.97 6.29
N ASP A 24 -2.83 -12.80 5.28
CA ASP A 24 -3.47 -12.37 4.05
C ASP A 24 -5.01 -12.42 4.21
N PRO A 25 -5.78 -11.47 3.64
CA PRO A 25 -5.29 -10.31 2.88
C PRO A 25 -4.62 -9.26 3.78
N LEU A 26 -3.45 -8.79 3.36
CA LEU A 26 -2.66 -7.82 4.12
C LEU A 26 -3.37 -6.46 4.09
N PRO A 27 -3.80 -5.90 5.24
CA PRO A 27 -4.40 -4.58 5.26
C PRO A 27 -3.33 -3.52 5.02
N VAL A 28 -3.49 -2.74 3.94
CA VAL A 28 -2.60 -1.63 3.60
C VAL A 28 -3.36 -0.33 3.79
N LEU A 29 -2.93 0.47 4.77
CA LEU A 29 -3.53 1.75 5.05
C LEU A 29 -2.98 2.82 4.09
N ILE A 30 -3.89 3.49 3.39
CA ILE A 30 -3.58 4.58 2.45
C ILE A 30 -3.99 5.91 3.07
N ASP A 31 -3.06 6.86 3.08
CA ASP A 31 -3.29 8.23 3.51
C ASP A 31 -3.65 9.17 2.34
N SER A 32 -4.01 10.41 2.68
CA SER A 32 -4.39 11.45 1.72
C SER A 32 -3.22 11.83 0.81
N SER A 33 -2.02 11.92 1.37
CA SER A 33 -0.81 12.35 0.66
C SER A 33 -0.42 11.34 -0.42
N PHE A 34 -0.44 10.04 -0.09
CA PHE A 34 -0.20 8.98 -1.05
C PHE A 34 -1.26 8.95 -2.13
N ALA A 35 -2.54 9.01 -1.76
CA ALA A 35 -3.65 9.00 -2.72
C ALA A 35 -3.59 10.19 -3.69
N ARG A 36 -3.30 11.39 -3.18
CA ARG A 36 -3.13 12.62 -3.98
C ARG A 36 -1.96 12.49 -4.95
N MET A 37 -0.83 11.95 -4.51
CA MET A 37 0.34 11.76 -5.35
C MET A 37 0.09 10.71 -6.44
N ALA A 38 -0.56 9.60 -6.08
CA ALA A 38 -0.96 8.56 -7.02
C ALA A 38 -1.90 9.13 -8.11
N LEU A 39 -2.87 9.96 -7.72
CA LEU A 39 -3.76 10.65 -8.66
C LEU A 39 -3.00 11.61 -9.58
N ARG A 40 -2.13 12.47 -9.02
CA ARG A 40 -1.31 13.43 -9.80
C ARG A 40 -0.46 12.75 -10.87
N HIS A 41 0.11 11.60 -10.54
CA HIS A 41 0.98 10.83 -11.45
C HIS A 41 0.23 9.77 -12.26
N LYS A 42 -1.11 9.70 -12.16
CA LYS A 42 -1.96 8.71 -12.86
C LYS A 42 -1.51 7.27 -12.59
N VAL A 43 -1.10 6.99 -11.35
CA VAL A 43 -0.67 5.66 -10.91
C VAL A 43 -1.86 4.92 -10.30
N ASN A 44 -2.17 3.74 -10.83
CA ASN A 44 -3.09 2.83 -10.16
C ASN A 44 -2.42 2.29 -8.88
N MET A 45 -2.95 2.69 -7.72
CA MET A 45 -2.41 2.32 -6.42
C MET A 45 -2.42 0.80 -6.20
N SER A 46 -3.49 0.12 -6.62
CA SER A 46 -3.62 -1.33 -6.48
C SER A 46 -2.55 -2.06 -7.27
N ASP A 47 -2.42 -1.75 -8.56
CA ASP A 47 -1.42 -2.42 -9.41
C ASP A 47 0.00 -2.19 -8.92
N GLN A 48 0.29 -0.96 -8.49
CA GLN A 48 1.62 -0.59 -8.05
C GLN A 48 2.00 -1.25 -6.71
N LEU A 49 1.04 -1.35 -5.77
CA LEU A 49 1.25 -2.02 -4.50
C LEU A 49 1.36 -3.54 -4.67
N HIS A 50 0.52 -4.16 -5.49
CA HIS A 50 0.64 -5.59 -5.82
C HIS A 50 2.00 -5.90 -6.43
N ARG A 51 2.51 -5.03 -7.33
CA ARG A 51 3.86 -5.18 -7.89
C ARG A 51 4.96 -4.98 -6.84
N LEU A 52 4.79 -4.08 -5.88
CA LEU A 52 5.79 -3.77 -4.87
C LEU A 52 5.90 -4.85 -3.79
N LEU A 53 4.77 -5.46 -3.45
CA LEU A 53 4.59 -6.47 -2.40
C LEU A 53 4.56 -7.90 -2.97
N ASP A 54 5.23 -8.10 -4.11
CA ASP A 54 5.46 -9.40 -4.75
C ASP A 54 4.18 -10.23 -4.99
N GLY A 55 3.07 -9.57 -5.33
CA GLY A 55 1.80 -10.22 -5.66
C GLY A 55 1.02 -10.75 -4.45
N ARG A 56 1.37 -10.38 -3.22
CA ARG A 56 0.58 -10.69 -2.01
C ARG A 56 -0.86 -10.20 -2.16
N ASN A 57 -1.80 -10.89 -1.52
CA ASN A 57 -3.19 -10.46 -1.50
C ASN A 57 -3.35 -9.23 -0.60
N LEU A 58 -3.83 -8.11 -1.14
CA LEU A 58 -3.89 -6.83 -0.43
C LEU A 58 -5.33 -6.39 -0.20
N ALA A 59 -5.63 -5.97 1.02
CA ALA A 59 -6.84 -5.21 1.33
C ALA A 59 -6.45 -3.72 1.47
N LEU A 60 -6.72 -2.93 0.43
CA LEU A 60 -6.49 -1.48 0.49
C LEU A 60 -7.57 -0.84 1.36
N CYS A 61 -7.14 -0.16 2.42
CA CYS A 61 -8.01 0.48 3.39
C CYS A 61 -7.60 1.93 3.60
N THR A 62 -8.53 2.74 4.11
CA THR A 62 -8.22 4.10 4.58
C THR A 62 -9.05 4.39 5.83
N THR A 63 -8.73 5.47 6.52
CA THR A 63 -9.45 5.89 7.73
C THR A 63 -10.49 6.96 7.41
N ARG A 64 -11.47 7.11 8.31
CA ARG A 64 -12.50 8.17 8.20
C ARG A 64 -11.90 9.58 8.23
N CYS A 65 -10.85 9.81 9.01
CA CYS A 65 -10.19 11.12 9.07
C CYS A 65 -9.51 11.47 7.73
N VAL A 66 -8.86 10.50 7.07
CA VAL A 66 -8.25 10.70 5.75
C VAL A 66 -9.32 11.00 4.69
N ILE A 67 -10.46 10.31 4.73
CA ILE A 67 -11.58 10.62 3.82
C ILE A 67 -12.04 12.08 4.01
N LYS A 68 -12.22 12.51 5.26
CA LYS A 68 -12.63 13.88 5.58
C LYS A 68 -11.58 14.91 5.15
N GLU A 69 -10.30 14.61 5.33
CA GLU A 69 -9.21 15.47 4.85
C GLU A 69 -9.25 15.63 3.33
N CYS A 70 -9.43 14.54 2.58
CA CYS A 70 -9.55 14.59 1.12
C CYS A 70 -10.77 15.40 0.65
N GLN A 71 -11.88 15.34 1.37
CA GLN A 71 -13.08 16.14 1.07
C GLN A 71 -12.85 17.64 1.27
N LEU A 72 -12.08 18.04 2.28
CA LEU A 72 -11.75 19.44 2.56
C LEU A 72 -10.77 20.04 1.54
N LEU A 73 -9.91 19.23 0.93
CA LEU A 73 -8.95 19.69 -0.09
C LEU A 73 -9.61 20.04 -1.44
N GLY A 74 -10.86 19.61 -1.66
CA GLY A 74 -11.62 19.86 -2.89
C GLY A 74 -12.68 20.97 -2.77
N GLN A 75 -12.76 21.63 -1.61
CA GLN A 75 -13.52 22.87 -1.40
C GLN A 75 -12.59 24.08 -1.55
#